data_AF-A0A6G8PT25-F1
#
_entry.id   AF-A0A6G8PT25-F1
#
_cell.length_a   1.000
_cell.length_b   1.000
_cell.length_c   1.000
_cell.angle_alpha   90.00
_cell.angle_beta   90.00
_cell.angle_gamma   90.00
#
_symmetry.space_group_name_H-M   'P 1'
#
loop_
_entity.id
_entity.type
_entity.pdbx_description
1 polymer ?
#
loop_
_entity_poly.entity_id
_entity_poly.type
_entity_poly.pdbx_seq_one_letter_code
_entity_poly.pdbx_strand_id
1 'polypeptide(L)'
;MVLYRCLLEARPPVQGIFLLRFLAGASFANPIFSGGAGVELWGGAALCVCATLSVYIINGVMDIEEDRVNGSSRPVASGKLTVGQATGVAVGLAVLSVACSFLLGG
;
A
#
# COMPACT_ATOMS: atom_id res chain seq x y z
N MET A 1 -6.80 13.12 10.10
CA MET A 1 -7.92 12.32 9.53
C MET A 1 -7.67 11.79 8.12
N VAL A 2 -7.08 12.55 7.19
CA VAL A 2 -6.89 12.13 5.78
C VAL A 2 -6.09 10.82 5.64
N LEU A 3 -4.90 10.73 6.26
CA LEU A 3 -4.06 9.52 6.18
C LEU A 3 -4.76 8.28 6.72
N TYR A 4 -5.48 8.41 7.85
CA TYR A 4 -6.27 7.31 8.40
C TYR A 4 -7.39 6.87 7.43
N ARG A 5 -8.08 7.81 6.78
CA ARG A 5 -9.07 7.49 5.76
C ARG A 5 -8.43 6.84 4.53
N CYS A 6 -7.23 7.24 4.13
CA CYS A 6 -6.49 6.57 3.06
C CYS A 6 -6.11 5.12 3.46
N LEU A 7 -5.74 4.88 4.72
CA LEU A 7 -5.47 3.54 5.22
C LEU A 7 -6.73 2.64 5.18
N LEU A 8 -7.88 3.19 5.59
CA LEU A 8 -9.16 2.47 5.48
C LEU A 8 -9.55 2.23 4.02
N GLU A 9 -9.36 3.22 3.16
CA GLU A 9 -9.58 3.11 1.71
C GLU A 9 -8.76 1.99 1.08
N ALA A 10 -7.54 1.79 1.60
CA ALA A 10 -6.60 0.80 1.11
C ALA A 10 -6.88 -0.65 1.56
N ARG A 11 -8.01 -0.92 2.24
CA ARG A 11 -8.41 -2.26 2.71
C ARG A 11 -7.29 -2.95 3.53
N PRO A 12 -7.11 -2.58 4.82
CA PRO A 12 -5.98 -3.06 5.64
C PRO A 12 -5.71 -4.58 5.63
N PRO A 13 -6.72 -5.47 5.62
CA PRO A 13 -6.46 -6.91 5.53
C PRO A 13 -5.68 -7.31 4.26
N VAL A 14 -5.95 -6.65 3.13
CA VAL A 14 -5.27 -6.94 1.86
C VAL A 14 -3.80 -6.54 1.92
N GLN A 15 -3.47 -5.45 2.63
CA GLN A 15 -2.09 -5.03 2.85
C GLN A 15 -1.30 -6.10 3.61
N GLY A 16 -1.93 -6.75 4.60
CA GLY A 16 -1.35 -7.91 5.28
C GLY A 16 -1.06 -9.08 4.34
N ILE A 17 -1.97 -9.39 3.41
CA ILE A 17 -1.77 -10.46 2.42
C ILE A 17 -0.57 -10.15 1.51
N PHE A 18 -0.43 -8.93 1.01
CA PHE A 18 0.71 -8.53 0.19
C PHE A 18 2.03 -8.55 0.96
N LEU A 19 2.02 -8.09 2.22
CA LEU A 19 3.20 -8.15 3.08
C LEU A 19 3.63 -9.60 3.33
N LEU A 20 2.68 -10.50 3.65
CA LEU A 20 2.97 -11.92 3.83
C LEU A 20 3.54 -12.54 2.56
N ARG A 21 2.98 -12.20 1.39
CA ARG A 21 3.50 -12.65 0.09
C ARG A 21 4.93 -12.17 -0.15
N PHE A 22 5.22 -10.91 0.16
CA PHE A 22 6.58 -10.36 0.04
C PHE A 22 7.56 -11.10 0.96
N LEU A 23 7.22 -11.26 2.25
CA LEU A 23 8.07 -11.93 3.23
C LEU A 23 8.29 -13.41 2.88
N ALA A 24 7.27 -14.09 2.36
CA ALA A 24 7.40 -15.46 1.88
C ALA A 24 8.37 -15.56 0.69
N GLY A 25 8.34 -14.61 -0.25
CA GLY A 25 9.34 -14.55 -1.32
C GLY A 25 10.75 -14.25 -0.80
N ALA A 26 10.86 -13.30 0.13
CA ALA A 26 12.13 -12.90 0.71
C ALA A 26 12.80 -14.03 1.50
N SER A 27 12.03 -14.91 2.16
CA SER A 27 12.58 -16.05 2.91
C SER A 27 13.29 -17.09 2.04
N PHE A 28 12.92 -17.20 0.76
CA PHE A 28 13.62 -18.05 -0.21
C PHE A 28 14.91 -17.40 -0.73
N ALA A 29 14.97 -16.07 -0.79
CA ALA A 29 16.12 -15.33 -1.28
C ALA A 29 17.24 -15.21 -0.22
N ASN A 30 16.86 -15.00 1.03
CA ASN A 30 17.78 -14.94 2.17
C ASN A 30 17.05 -15.47 3.41
N PRO A 31 17.51 -16.55 4.08
CA PRO A 31 16.75 -17.12 5.18
C PRO A 31 16.61 -16.12 6.32
N ILE A 32 15.39 -15.59 6.48
CA ILE A 32 15.06 -14.53 7.46
C ILE A 32 15.47 -14.97 8.89
N PHE A 33 15.33 -16.26 9.18
CA PHE A 33 15.62 -16.85 10.48
C PHE A 33 17.11 -17.14 10.75
N SER A 34 18.00 -16.97 9.76
CA SER A 34 19.46 -17.15 9.95
C SER A 34 20.20 -15.82 10.17
N GLY A 35 19.49 -14.74 10.54
CA GLY A 35 20.07 -13.43 10.80
C GLY A 35 20.15 -12.50 9.57
N GLY A 36 19.61 -12.92 8.42
CA GLY A 36 19.56 -12.11 7.19
C GLY A 36 18.53 -10.98 7.19
N ALA A 37 17.96 -10.61 8.34
CA ALA A 37 16.93 -9.58 8.46
C ALA A 37 17.54 -8.16 8.52
N GLY A 38 18.19 -7.77 7.42
CA GLY A 38 18.86 -6.47 7.26
C GLY A 38 17.93 -5.32 6.86
N VAL A 39 18.54 -4.16 6.61
CA VAL A 39 17.86 -2.93 6.15
C VAL A 39 17.16 -3.15 4.81
N GLU A 40 17.69 -4.04 3.97
CA GLU A 40 17.15 -4.41 2.66
C GLU A 40 15.82 -5.15 2.80
N LEU A 41 15.71 -6.08 3.75
CA LEU A 41 14.49 -6.85 3.99
C LEU A 41 13.38 -5.93 4.51
N TRP A 42 13.65 -5.21 5.60
CA TRP A 42 12.63 -4.39 6.25
C TRP A 42 12.31 -3.13 5.45
N GLY A 43 13.32 -2.54 4.80
CA GLY A 43 13.14 -1.45 3.85
C GLY A 43 12.30 -1.89 2.65
N GLY A 44 12.63 -3.03 2.04
CA GLY A 44 11.86 -3.58 0.92
C GLY A 44 10.42 -3.90 1.32
N ALA A 45 10.20 -4.47 2.52
CA ALA A 45 8.87 -4.74 3.04
C ALA A 45 8.04 -3.46 3.25
N ALA A 46 8.65 -2.42 3.84
CA ALA A 46 7.98 -1.13 4.03
C ALA A 46 7.63 -0.47 2.69
N LEU A 47 8.56 -0.49 1.72
CA LEU A 47 8.35 0.07 0.39
C LEU A 47 7.32 -0.72 -0.44
N CYS A 48 7.24 -2.04 -0.24
CA CYS A 48 6.18 -2.89 -0.78
C CYS A 48 4.80 -2.46 -0.25
N VAL A 49 4.68 -2.22 1.07
CA VAL A 49 3.44 -1.71 1.67
C VAL A 49 3.09 -0.32 1.13
N CYS A 50 4.05 0.58 0.95
CA CYS A 50 3.79 1.88 0.32
C CYS A 50 3.23 1.71 -1.11
N ALA A 51 3.80 0.81 -1.90
CA ALA A 51 3.32 0.53 -3.26
C ALA A 51 1.88 -0.01 -3.25
N THR A 52 1.58 -0.99 -2.40
CA THR A 52 0.25 -1.63 -2.36
C THR A 52 -0.81 -0.72 -1.74
N LEU A 53 -0.45 0.16 -0.81
CA LEU A 53 -1.32 1.23 -0.33
C LEU A 53 -1.67 2.18 -1.48
N SER A 54 -0.68 2.64 -2.26
CA SER A 54 -0.93 3.50 -3.43
C SER A 54 -1.91 2.85 -4.40
N VAL A 55 -1.67 1.59 -4.78
CA VAL A 55 -2.53 0.85 -5.72
C VAL A 55 -3.97 0.76 -5.19
N TYR A 56 -4.17 0.38 -3.93
CA TYR A 56 -5.53 0.21 -3.40
C TYR A 56 -6.28 1.54 -3.17
N ILE A 57 -5.55 2.63 -2.88
CA ILE A 57 -6.15 3.97 -2.83
C ILE A 57 -6.62 4.37 -4.24
N ILE A 58 -5.80 4.16 -5.27
CA ILE A 58 -6.20 4.42 -6.67
C ILE A 58 -7.38 3.54 -7.06
N ASN A 59 -7.41 2.25 -6.69
CA ASN A 59 -8.58 1.41 -6.94
C ASN A 59 -9.84 2.01 -6.33
N GLY A 60 -9.76 2.60 -5.12
CA GLY A 60 -10.90 3.30 -4.52
C GLY A 60 -11.35 4.56 -5.24
N VAL A 61 -10.43 5.23 -5.93
CA VAL A 61 -10.74 6.39 -6.78
C VAL A 61 -11.36 5.97 -8.12
N MET A 62 -10.89 4.87 -8.70
CA MET A 62 -11.37 4.37 -9.98
C MET A 62 -12.73 3.69 -9.85
N ASP A 63 -12.96 2.96 -8.77
CA ASP A 63 -14.14 2.09 -8.58
C ASP A 63 -15.28 2.79 -7.81
N ILE A 64 -15.38 4.12 -7.87
CA ILE A 64 -16.33 4.89 -7.05
C ILE A 64 -17.78 4.46 -7.30
N GLU A 65 -18.16 4.31 -8.57
CA GLU A 65 -19.54 3.99 -8.93
C GLU A 65 -19.87 2.54 -8.56
N GLU A 66 -18.96 1.61 -8.80
CA GLU A 66 -19.07 0.21 -8.42
C GLU A 66 -19.16 0.05 -6.90
N ASP A 67 -18.33 0.77 -6.15
CA ASP A 67 -18.36 0.75 -4.69
C ASP A 67 -19.70 1.31 -4.16
N ARG A 68 -20.27 2.35 -4.79
CA ARG A 68 -21.59 2.88 -4.40
C ARG A 68 -22.71 1.89 -4.69
N VAL A 69 -22.72 1.29 -5.88
CA VAL A 69 -23.71 0.26 -6.26
C VAL A 69 -23.66 -0.92 -5.30
N ASN A 70 -22.47 -1.31 -4.85
CA ASN A 70 -22.27 -2.39 -3.89
C ASN A 70 -22.53 -2.01 -2.42
N GLY A 71 -22.96 -0.78 -2.12
CA GLY A 71 -23.19 -0.32 -0.75
C GLY A 71 -21.91 -0.23 0.10
N SER A 72 -20.76 -0.06 -0.55
CA SER A 72 -19.45 0.03 0.09
C SER A 72 -19.36 1.25 1.00
N SER A 73 -18.81 1.06 2.21
CA SER A 73 -18.58 2.15 3.18
C SER A 73 -17.22 2.83 3.00
N ARG A 74 -16.51 2.54 1.90
CA ARG A 74 -15.18 3.07 1.61
C ARG A 74 -15.17 4.60 1.66
N PRO A 75 -14.14 5.22 2.27
CA PRO A 75 -14.06 6.67 2.42
C PRO A 75 -14.28 7.49 1.15
N VAL A 76 -13.75 7.09 0.00
CA VAL A 76 -13.94 7.82 -1.27
C VAL A 76 -15.37 7.69 -1.76
N ALA A 77 -15.89 6.47 -1.87
CA ALA A 77 -17.27 6.21 -2.33
C ALA A 77 -18.33 6.90 -1.45
N SER A 78 -18.10 6.95 -0.13
CA SER A 78 -18.96 7.60 0.86
C SER A 78 -18.74 9.12 1.01
N GLY A 79 -17.84 9.72 0.23
CA GLY A 79 -17.54 11.16 0.27
C GLY A 79 -16.76 11.63 1.51
N LYS A 80 -16.33 10.72 2.38
CA LYS A 80 -15.48 11.02 3.55
C LYS A 80 -14.04 11.34 3.15
N LEU A 81 -13.58 10.92 1.98
CA LEU A 81 -12.26 11.23 1.46
C LEU A 81 -12.44 11.79 0.05
N THR A 82 -11.94 13.00 -0.21
CA THR A 82 -12.04 13.57 -1.56
C THR A 82 -11.09 12.85 -2.51
N VAL A 83 -11.45 12.80 -3.80
CA VAL A 83 -10.60 12.22 -4.85
C VAL A 83 -9.22 12.87 -4.85
N GLY A 84 -9.15 14.21 -4.81
CA GLY A 84 -7.86 14.92 -4.80
C GLY A 84 -6.97 14.55 -3.61
N GLN A 85 -7.54 14.37 -2.41
CA GLN A 85 -6.78 13.92 -1.24
C GLN A 85 -6.28 12.48 -1.41
N ALA A 86 -7.14 11.57 -1.88
CA ALA A 86 -6.79 10.18 -2.11
C ALA A 86 -5.67 10.06 -3.16
N THR A 87 -5.83 10.72 -4.32
CA THR A 87 -4.86 10.73 -5.40
C THR A 87 -3.53 11.35 -4.96
N GLY A 88 -3.55 12.46 -4.23
CA GLY A 88 -2.32 13.09 -3.72
C GLY A 88 -1.52 12.17 -2.80
N VAL A 89 -2.20 11.49 -1.87
CA VAL A 89 -1.55 10.51 -0.98
C VAL A 89 -1.04 9.30 -1.77
N ALA A 90 -1.83 8.77 -2.71
CA ALA A 90 -1.42 7.65 -3.54
C ALA A 90 -0.16 7.98 -4.37
N VAL A 91 -0.15 9.12 -5.07
CA VAL A 91 1.01 9.58 -5.84
C VAL A 91 2.24 9.74 -4.94
N GLY A 92 2.09 10.34 -3.75
CA GLY A 92 3.17 10.47 -2.78
C GLY A 92 3.75 9.12 -2.34
N LEU A 93 2.88 8.15 -2.06
CA LEU A 93 3.29 6.78 -1.70
C LEU A 93 3.98 6.04 -2.87
N ALA A 94 3.48 6.21 -4.10
CA ALA A 94 4.11 5.64 -5.29
C ALA A 94 5.51 6.21 -5.54
N VAL A 95 5.65 7.54 -5.49
CA VAL A 95 6.95 8.22 -5.64
C VAL A 95 7.93 7.78 -4.55
N LEU A 96 7.48 7.77 -3.29
CA LEU A 96 8.30 7.30 -2.16
C LEU A 96 8.75 5.85 -2.37
N SER A 97 7.83 4.97 -2.72
CA SER A 97 8.12 3.55 -2.94
C SER A 97 9.17 3.36 -4.03
N VAL A 98 8.97 3.97 -5.20
CA VAL A 98 9.89 3.81 -6.33
C VAL A 98 11.25 4.44 -6.04
N ALA A 99 11.29 5.70 -5.60
CA ALA A 99 12.54 6.42 -5.37
C ALA A 99 13.40 5.74 -4.30
N CYS A 100 12.81 5.35 -3.16
CA CYS A 100 13.55 4.66 -2.10
C CYS A 100 13.90 3.21 -2.48
N SER A 101 13.12 2.54 -3.33
CA SER A 101 13.49 1.19 -3.81
C SER A 101 14.74 1.24 -4.69
N PHE A 102 14.85 2.26 -5.55
CA PHE A 102 16.07 2.49 -6.33
C PHE A 102 17.29 2.75 -5.44
N LEU A 103 17.13 3.50 -4.36
CA LEU A 103 18.21 3.78 -3.42
C LEU A 103 18.59 2.56 -2.56
N LEU A 104 17.64 1.67 -2.28
CA LEU A 104 17.86 0.48 -1.44
C LEU A 104 18.49 -0.68 -2.20
N GLY A 105 18.17 -0.83 -3.48
CA GLY A 105 18.71 -1.90 -4.35
C GLY A 105 19.81 -1.45 -5.30
N GLY A 106 20.19 -0.17 -5.26
CA GLY A 106 21.28 0.41 -6.06
C GLY A 106 22.65 0.31 -5.39
#